data_AF-A0A0K1P9W6-F1
#
_entry.id   AF-A0A0K1P9W6-F1
#
_cell.length_a   1.000
_cell.length_b   1.000
_cell.length_c   1.000
_cell.angle_alpha   90.00
_cell.angle_beta   90.00
_cell.angle_gamma   90.00
#
_symmetry.space_group_name_H-M   'P 1'
#
loop_
_entity.id
_entity.type
_entity.pdbx_description
1 polymer ?
#
loop_
_entity_poly.entity_id
_entity_poly.type
_entity_poly.pdbx_seq_one_letter_code
_entity_poly.pdbx_strand_id
1 'polypeptide(L)'
;MDKNKVIQAATKLVQKGQLDKAIAEYEKVRKADPKDVRILLKIGELQQKKGENVEAARTLLDAAKSYASDGFFLKAVAVYKQIVKLDPSRIDVNLQLAELYQQLGLMTDAMTQLQQVANHQERGGQPEVALETLRRMVDLDPENVGSRIKLGELFAQQGKTEDGLRELRLAAEHLKSHNRLDDYLRVAERVATLAPEDLALSRELAGCSSRGGIPTGRSPACR
;
A
#
# COMPACT_ATOMS: atom_id res chain seq x y z
N MET A 1 36.74 -16.41 -15.80
CA MET A 1 35.82 -15.79 -16.78
C MET A 1 36.11 -14.30 -16.82
N ASP A 2 36.34 -13.73 -18.00
CA ASP A 2 36.54 -12.28 -18.15
C ASP A 2 35.16 -11.59 -18.25
N LYS A 3 34.69 -11.01 -17.13
CA LYS A 3 33.37 -10.35 -17.04
C LYS A 3 33.21 -9.28 -18.11
N ASN A 4 34.27 -8.51 -18.40
CA ASN A 4 34.21 -7.41 -19.35
C ASN A 4 34.01 -7.90 -20.79
N LYS A 5 34.68 -8.98 -21.19
CA LYS A 5 34.45 -9.60 -22.51
C LYS A 5 33.01 -10.09 -22.68
N VAL A 6 32.44 -10.68 -21.63
CA VAL A 6 31.05 -11.18 -21.67
C VAL A 6 30.03 -10.03 -21.73
N ILE A 7 30.26 -8.95 -20.98
CA ILE A 7 29.45 -7.73 -21.05
C ILE A 7 29.52 -7.09 -22.44
N GLN A 8 30.70 -7.03 -23.06
CA GLN A 8 30.86 -6.51 -24.43
C GLN A 8 30.12 -7.37 -25.45
N ALA A 9 30.21 -8.70 -25.35
CA ALA A 9 29.49 -9.62 -26.20
C ALA A 9 27.96 -9.46 -26.04
N ALA A 10 27.48 -9.40 -24.80
CA ALA A 10 26.08 -9.16 -24.48
C ALA A 10 25.59 -7.82 -25.07
N THR A 11 26.38 -6.75 -24.95
CA THR A 11 26.05 -5.43 -25.50
C THR A 11 25.92 -5.45 -27.02
N LYS A 12 26.83 -6.14 -27.73
CA LYS A 12 26.73 -6.33 -29.19
C LYS A 12 25.47 -7.10 -29.58
N LEU A 13 25.06 -8.09 -28.79
CA LEU A 13 23.82 -8.84 -29.02
C LEU A 13 22.58 -7.96 -28.83
N VAL A 14 22.57 -7.08 -27.82
CA VAL A 14 21.50 -6.08 -27.63
C VAL A 14 21.40 -5.16 -28.85
N GLN A 15 22.53 -4.65 -29.35
CA GLN A 15 22.55 -3.78 -30.54
C GLN A 15 22.01 -4.48 -31.80
N LYS A 16 22.16 -5.80 -31.88
CA LYS A 16 21.62 -6.63 -32.97
C LYS A 16 20.16 -7.07 -32.74
N GLY A 17 19.51 -6.62 -31.66
CA GLY A 17 18.16 -7.03 -31.29
C GLY A 17 18.05 -8.49 -30.80
N GLN A 18 19.17 -9.18 -30.57
CA GLN A 18 19.19 -10.57 -30.12
C GLN A 18 19.06 -10.64 -28.60
N LEU A 19 17.90 -10.23 -28.09
CA LEU A 19 17.65 -10.01 -26.65
C LEU A 19 17.83 -11.29 -25.83
N ASP A 20 17.33 -12.45 -26.29
CA ASP A 20 17.50 -13.73 -25.60
C ASP A 20 18.97 -14.11 -25.39
N LYS A 21 19.77 -13.99 -26.45
CA LYS A 21 21.20 -14.28 -26.39
C LYS A 21 21.93 -13.29 -25.50
N ALA A 22 21.55 -12.00 -25.55
CA ALA A 22 22.11 -11.00 -24.67
C ALA A 22 21.82 -11.30 -23.19
N ILE A 23 20.58 -11.66 -22.86
CA ILE A 23 20.19 -12.08 -21.50
C ILE A 23 21.01 -13.30 -21.08
N ALA A 24 21.15 -14.32 -21.94
CA ALA A 24 21.95 -15.51 -21.65
C ALA A 24 23.44 -15.19 -21.36
N GLU A 25 24.02 -14.20 -22.03
CA GLU A 25 25.39 -13.74 -21.71
C GLU A 25 25.45 -12.98 -20.39
N TYR A 26 24.50 -12.07 -20.11
CA TYR A 26 24.42 -11.39 -18.82
C TYR A 26 24.19 -12.33 -17.65
N GLU A 27 23.43 -13.41 -17.86
CA GLU A 27 23.21 -14.47 -16.87
C GLU A 27 24.49 -15.18 -16.45
N LYS A 28 25.46 -15.35 -17.37
CA LYS A 28 26.78 -15.88 -17.00
C LYS A 28 27.50 -14.93 -16.03
N VAL A 29 27.36 -13.61 -16.24
CA VAL A 29 27.94 -12.60 -15.34
C VAL A 29 27.22 -12.62 -14.00
N ARG A 30 25.89 -12.70 -13.99
CA ARG A 30 25.08 -12.82 -12.77
C ARG A 30 25.46 -14.06 -11.95
N LYS A 31 25.72 -15.21 -12.58
CA LYS A 31 26.19 -16.42 -11.88
C LYS A 31 27.54 -16.22 -11.18
N ALA A 32 28.43 -15.43 -11.77
CA ALA A 32 29.73 -15.11 -11.17
C ALA A 32 29.64 -14.00 -10.12
N ASP A 33 28.61 -13.15 -10.19
CA ASP A 33 28.40 -12.02 -9.30
C ASP A 33 26.90 -11.72 -9.12
N PRO A 34 26.23 -12.45 -8.21
CA PRO A 34 24.77 -12.37 -8.07
C PRO A 34 24.26 -11.00 -7.61
N LYS A 35 25.14 -10.17 -7.03
CA LYS A 35 24.80 -8.85 -6.48
C LYS A 35 25.23 -7.68 -7.37
N ASP A 36 25.80 -7.92 -8.56
CA ASP A 36 26.11 -6.81 -9.47
C ASP A 36 24.80 -6.20 -10.01
N VAL A 37 24.37 -5.13 -9.33
CA VAL A 37 23.12 -4.42 -9.60
C VAL A 37 23.04 -3.93 -11.05
N ARG A 38 24.18 -3.58 -11.67
CA ARG A 38 24.19 -3.10 -13.07
C ARG A 38 23.76 -4.22 -14.02
N ILE A 39 24.17 -5.45 -13.74
CA ILE A 39 23.81 -6.63 -14.53
C ILE A 39 22.34 -6.99 -14.31
N LEU A 40 21.87 -6.95 -13.07
CA LEU A 40 20.46 -7.19 -12.74
C LEU A 40 19.53 -6.18 -13.43
N LEU A 41 19.87 -4.89 -13.37
CA LEU A 41 19.13 -3.84 -14.07
C LEU A 41 19.13 -4.05 -15.59
N LYS A 42 20.27 -4.46 -16.16
CA LYS A 42 20.36 -4.71 -17.61
C LYS A 42 19.53 -5.93 -18.03
N ILE A 43 19.53 -7.02 -17.26
CA ILE A 43 18.67 -8.18 -17.52
C ILE A 43 17.19 -7.77 -17.41
N GLY A 44 16.80 -7.08 -16.34
CA GLY A 44 15.43 -6.59 -16.15
C GLY A 44 14.96 -5.66 -17.27
N GLU A 45 15.81 -4.74 -17.74
CA GLU A 45 15.53 -3.86 -18.90
C GLU A 45 15.26 -4.67 -20.17
N LEU A 46 16.06 -5.72 -20.44
CA LEU A 46 15.90 -6.56 -21.62
C LEU A 46 14.65 -7.44 -21.53
N GLN A 47 14.36 -8.00 -20.36
CA GLN A 47 13.12 -8.75 -20.11
C GLN A 47 11.88 -7.86 -20.32
N GLN A 48 11.91 -6.63 -19.81
CA GLN A 48 10.84 -5.66 -20.04
C GLN A 48 10.67 -5.33 -21.53
N LYS A 49 11.77 -5.16 -22.28
CA LYS A 49 11.71 -4.92 -23.74
C LYS A 49 11.09 -6.09 -24.51
N LYS A 50 11.17 -7.31 -23.97
CA LYS A 50 10.54 -8.51 -24.52
C LYS A 50 9.07 -8.66 -24.08
N GLY A 51 8.58 -7.85 -23.16
CA GLY A 51 7.24 -8.00 -22.55
C GLY A 51 7.19 -9.04 -21.42
N GLU A 52 8.33 -9.56 -20.99
CA GLU A 52 8.45 -10.55 -19.89
C GLU A 52 8.39 -9.84 -18.53
N ASN A 53 7.23 -9.24 -18.23
CA ASN A 53 7.07 -8.33 -17.09
C ASN A 53 7.26 -9.03 -15.74
N VAL A 54 6.84 -10.29 -15.61
CA VAL A 54 6.94 -11.06 -14.35
C VAL A 54 8.40 -11.42 -14.07
N GLU A 55 9.14 -11.87 -15.09
CA GLU A 55 10.56 -12.15 -15.01
C GLU A 55 11.37 -10.87 -14.75
N ALA A 56 11.02 -9.78 -15.43
CA ALA A 56 11.62 -8.46 -15.21
C ALA A 56 11.41 -8.00 -13.76
N ALA A 57 10.18 -8.09 -13.24
CA ALA A 57 9.85 -7.76 -11.86
C ALA A 57 10.68 -8.58 -10.86
N ARG A 58 10.85 -9.89 -11.11
CA ARG A 58 11.69 -10.76 -10.28
C ARG A 58 13.17 -10.36 -10.30
N THR A 59 13.75 -10.12 -11.47
CA THR A 59 15.17 -9.72 -11.57
C THR A 59 15.41 -8.34 -10.97
N LEU A 60 14.50 -7.39 -11.20
CA LEU A 60 14.59 -6.04 -10.65
C LEU A 60 14.43 -6.04 -9.12
N LEU A 61 13.69 -7.00 -8.56
CA LEU A 61 13.58 -7.12 -7.11
C LEU A 61 14.95 -7.39 -6.45
N ASP A 62 15.77 -8.24 -7.06
CA ASP A 62 17.12 -8.50 -6.55
C ASP A 62 17.99 -7.24 -6.60
N ALA A 63 17.86 -6.44 -7.67
CA ALA A 63 18.52 -5.14 -7.79
C ALA A 63 18.06 -4.14 -6.71
N ALA A 64 16.75 -4.06 -6.48
CA ALA A 64 16.16 -3.17 -5.47
C ALA A 64 16.61 -3.54 -4.05
N LYS A 65 16.60 -4.83 -3.71
CA LYS A 65 17.08 -5.35 -2.43
C LYS A 65 18.55 -5.04 -2.21
N SER A 66 19.39 -5.22 -3.25
CA SER A 66 20.82 -4.88 -3.18
C SER A 66 21.03 -3.38 -2.95
N TYR A 67 20.30 -2.51 -3.66
CA TYR A 67 20.37 -1.06 -3.39
C TYR A 67 19.93 -0.71 -1.97
N ALA A 68 18.88 -1.35 -1.46
CA ALA A 68 18.39 -1.11 -0.11
C ALA A 68 19.41 -1.56 0.95
N SER A 69 20.02 -2.74 0.80
CA SER A 69 21.04 -3.24 1.73
C SER A 69 22.30 -2.38 1.74
N ASP A 70 22.62 -1.77 0.61
CA ASP A 70 23.78 -0.89 0.45
C ASP A 70 23.49 0.56 0.91
N GLY A 71 22.29 0.85 1.42
CA GLY A 71 21.87 2.17 1.89
C GLY A 71 21.48 3.16 0.77
N PHE A 72 21.44 2.72 -0.49
CA PHE A 72 21.02 3.53 -1.62
C PHE A 72 19.48 3.59 -1.75
N PHE A 73 18.80 4.04 -0.69
CA PHE A 73 17.34 3.97 -0.55
C PHE A 73 16.59 4.62 -1.72
N LEU A 74 16.99 5.79 -2.20
CA LEU A 74 16.34 6.45 -3.35
C LEU A 74 16.45 5.63 -4.65
N LYS A 75 17.58 4.94 -4.86
CA LYS A 75 17.75 4.05 -6.01
C LYS A 75 16.87 2.80 -5.85
N ALA A 76 16.82 2.24 -4.65
CA ALA A 76 15.93 1.12 -4.34
C ALA A 76 14.46 1.49 -4.60
N VAL A 77 14.00 2.64 -4.09
CA VAL A 77 12.64 3.17 -4.33
C VAL A 77 12.35 3.28 -5.83
N ALA A 78 13.27 3.81 -6.63
CA ALA A 78 13.08 3.93 -8.08
C ALA A 78 12.85 2.56 -8.74
N VAL A 79 13.66 1.56 -8.39
CA VAL A 79 13.53 0.19 -8.92
C VAL A 79 12.25 -0.47 -8.41
N TYR A 80 11.91 -0.35 -7.13
CA TYR A 80 10.65 -0.88 -6.61
C TYR A 80 9.41 -0.27 -7.27
N LYS A 81 9.40 1.05 -7.53
CA LYS A 81 8.33 1.71 -8.28
C LYS A 81 8.21 1.17 -9.70
N GLN A 82 9.33 0.82 -10.34
CA GLN A 82 9.31 0.16 -11.64
C GLN A 82 8.67 -1.23 -11.54
N ILE A 83 9.00 -2.01 -10.50
CA ILE A 83 8.41 -3.34 -10.28
C ILE A 83 6.89 -3.25 -10.10
N VAL A 84 6.39 -2.32 -9.29
CA VAL A 84 4.93 -2.13 -9.09
C VAL A 84 4.21 -1.80 -10.40
N LYS A 85 4.86 -1.07 -11.33
CA LYS A 85 4.28 -0.79 -12.64
C LYS A 85 4.24 -2.03 -13.55
N LEU A 86 5.24 -2.90 -13.44
CA LEU A 86 5.34 -4.13 -14.24
C LEU A 86 4.40 -5.22 -13.73
N ASP A 87 4.30 -5.34 -12.40
CA ASP A 87 3.48 -6.32 -11.72
C ASP A 87 2.81 -5.70 -10.49
N PRO A 88 1.62 -5.10 -10.67
CA PRO A 88 0.85 -4.50 -9.58
C PRO A 88 0.35 -5.50 -8.53
N SER A 89 0.44 -6.81 -8.80
CA SER A 89 0.02 -7.86 -7.86
C SER A 89 1.06 -8.15 -6.77
N ARG A 90 2.27 -7.60 -6.91
CA ARG A 90 3.41 -7.78 -5.98
C ARG A 90 3.28 -6.92 -4.74
N ILE A 91 2.35 -7.28 -3.87
CA ILE A 91 2.12 -6.59 -2.60
C ILE A 91 3.34 -6.64 -1.68
N ASP A 92 4.17 -7.69 -1.80
CA ASP A 92 5.47 -7.75 -1.12
C ASP A 92 6.35 -6.53 -1.45
N VAL A 93 6.27 -6.01 -2.68
CA VAL A 93 7.00 -4.80 -3.09
C VAL A 93 6.41 -3.54 -2.47
N ASN A 94 5.08 -3.43 -2.35
CA ASN A 94 4.46 -2.29 -1.67
C ASN A 94 4.87 -2.23 -0.19
N LEU A 95 4.98 -3.38 0.50
CA LEU A 95 5.50 -3.44 1.87
C LEU A 95 6.94 -2.92 1.96
N GLN A 96 7.82 -3.36 1.05
CA GLN A 96 9.21 -2.89 1.01
C GLN A 96 9.31 -1.39 0.68
N LEU A 97 8.46 -0.87 -0.21
CA LEU A 97 8.38 0.57 -0.45
C LEU A 97 7.90 1.34 0.79
N ALA A 98 6.91 0.82 1.52
CA ALA A 98 6.43 1.45 2.74
C ALA A 98 7.55 1.57 3.80
N GLU A 99 8.34 0.51 3.96
CA GLU A 99 9.50 0.49 4.86
C GLU A 99 10.56 1.51 4.46
N LEU A 100 10.93 1.57 3.17
CA LEU A 100 11.89 2.54 2.67
C LEU A 100 11.37 3.99 2.83
N TYR A 101 10.10 4.23 2.56
CA TYR A 101 9.52 5.56 2.74
C TYR A 101 9.50 5.97 4.22
N GLN A 102 9.24 5.04 5.15
CA GLN A 102 9.37 5.31 6.59
C GLN A 102 10.80 5.67 6.97
N GLN A 103 11.79 4.93 6.49
CA GLN A 103 13.22 5.23 6.72
C GLN A 103 13.63 6.59 6.17
N LEU A 104 13.02 7.03 5.07
CA LEU A 104 13.26 8.32 4.44
C LEU A 104 12.45 9.48 5.06
N GLY A 105 11.58 9.22 6.05
CA GLY A 105 10.70 10.23 6.63
C GLY A 105 9.49 10.61 5.74
N LEU A 106 9.27 9.90 4.64
CA LEU A 106 8.22 10.16 3.66
C LEU A 106 6.91 9.47 4.07
N MET A 107 6.31 9.94 5.17
CA MET A 107 5.17 9.27 5.81
C MET A 107 3.93 9.17 4.90
N THR A 108 3.63 10.20 4.12
CA THR A 108 2.49 10.18 3.18
C THR A 108 2.64 9.10 2.12
N ASP A 109 3.84 8.93 1.57
CA ASP A 109 4.13 7.89 0.59
C ASP A 109 4.06 6.49 1.22
N ALA A 110 4.60 6.34 2.44
CA ALA A 110 4.51 5.10 3.20
C ALA A 110 3.05 4.68 3.46
N MET A 111 2.23 5.62 3.92
CA MET A 111 0.79 5.40 4.16
C MET A 111 0.07 5.01 2.87
N THR A 112 0.42 5.63 1.74
CA THR A 112 -0.15 5.26 0.44
C THR A 112 0.16 3.80 0.08
N GLN A 113 1.38 3.34 0.32
CA GLN A 113 1.74 1.94 0.05
C GLN A 113 1.05 0.96 1.01
N LEU A 114 1.01 1.26 2.31
CA LEU A 114 0.31 0.43 3.30
C LEU A 114 -1.19 0.34 3.01
N GLN A 115 -1.80 1.43 2.54
CA GLN A 115 -3.21 1.41 2.14
C GLN A 115 -3.48 0.44 0.98
N GLN A 116 -2.58 0.34 0.00
CA GLN A 116 -2.69 -0.63 -1.08
C GLN A 116 -2.55 -2.07 -0.55
N VAL A 117 -1.62 -2.29 0.38
CA VAL A 117 -1.42 -3.59 1.04
C VAL A 117 -2.68 -4.02 1.79
N ALA A 118 -3.23 -3.15 2.66
CA ALA A 118 -4.45 -3.44 3.42
C ALA A 118 -5.64 -3.73 2.50
N ASN A 119 -5.83 -2.92 1.45
CA ASN A 119 -6.90 -3.12 0.47
C ASN A 119 -6.79 -4.47 -0.25
N HIS A 120 -5.57 -4.89 -0.59
CA HIS A 120 -5.35 -6.18 -1.23
C HIS A 120 -5.61 -7.34 -0.28
N GLN A 121 -5.15 -7.24 0.98
CA GLN A 121 -5.36 -8.26 2.01
C GLN A 121 -6.86 -8.44 2.31
N GLU A 122 -7.62 -7.35 2.42
CA GLU A 122 -9.09 -7.40 2.60
C GLU A 122 -9.77 -8.11 1.42
N ARG A 123 -9.45 -7.73 0.18
CA ARG A 123 -10.03 -8.38 -1.02
C ARG A 123 -9.60 -9.83 -1.17
N GLY A 124 -8.41 -10.17 -0.69
CA GLY A 124 -7.86 -11.51 -0.68
C GLY A 124 -8.42 -12.41 0.42
N GLY A 125 -9.37 -11.93 1.24
CA GLY A 125 -9.96 -12.71 2.32
C GLY A 125 -8.98 -12.97 3.48
N GLN A 126 -8.02 -12.08 3.70
CA GLN A 126 -7.03 -12.15 4.78
C GLN A 126 -7.24 -11.00 5.79
N PRO A 127 -8.40 -10.94 6.47
CA PRO A 127 -8.75 -9.80 7.31
C PRO A 127 -7.84 -9.65 8.53
N GLU A 128 -7.27 -10.74 9.06
CA GLU A 128 -6.33 -10.69 10.18
C GLU A 128 -5.03 -9.97 9.78
N VAL A 129 -4.51 -10.26 8.58
CA VAL A 129 -3.30 -9.61 8.07
C VAL A 129 -3.59 -8.15 7.72
N ALA A 130 -4.79 -7.85 7.20
CA ALA A 130 -5.23 -6.47 6.98
C ALA A 130 -5.33 -5.66 8.27
N LEU A 131 -5.80 -6.27 9.37
CA LEU A 131 -5.83 -5.63 10.69
C LEU A 131 -4.41 -5.27 11.17
N GLU A 132 -3.41 -6.13 10.95
CA GLU A 132 -2.02 -5.82 11.29
C GLU A 132 -1.49 -4.63 10.49
N THR A 133 -1.77 -4.59 9.18
CA THR A 133 -1.38 -3.47 8.32
C THR A 133 -2.07 -2.16 8.75
N LEU A 134 -3.37 -2.20 9.04
CA LEU A 134 -4.14 -1.03 9.48
C LEU A 134 -3.71 -0.53 10.87
N ARG A 135 -3.36 -1.42 11.80
CA ARG A 135 -2.74 -1.04 13.07
C ARG A 135 -1.44 -0.28 12.85
N ARG A 136 -0.56 -0.81 11.99
CA ARG A 136 0.68 -0.11 11.60
C ARG A 136 0.40 1.26 11.02
N MET A 137 -0.65 1.42 10.21
CA MET A 137 -1.04 2.73 9.66
C MET A 137 -1.48 3.71 10.76
N VAL A 138 -2.27 3.26 11.73
CA VAL A 138 -2.68 4.09 12.88
C VAL A 138 -1.50 4.43 13.80
N ASP A 139 -0.55 3.51 13.99
CA ASP A 139 0.66 3.77 14.78
C ASP A 139 1.58 4.79 14.11
N LEU A 140 1.67 4.77 12.78
CA LEU A 140 2.48 5.71 12.00
C LEU A 140 1.87 7.12 11.95
N ASP A 141 0.54 7.21 11.87
CA ASP A 141 -0.20 8.46 11.85
C ASP A 141 -1.47 8.35 12.71
N PRO A 142 -1.36 8.59 14.03
CA PRO A 142 -2.48 8.47 14.95
C PRO A 142 -3.63 9.44 14.68
N GLU A 143 -3.35 10.56 14.00
CA GLU A 143 -4.31 11.59 13.60
C GLU A 143 -5.02 11.23 12.28
N ASN A 144 -4.59 10.16 11.61
CA ASN A 144 -5.23 9.66 10.40
C ASN A 144 -6.60 9.03 10.70
N VAL A 145 -7.63 9.88 10.75
CA VAL A 145 -9.01 9.46 11.00
C VAL A 145 -9.45 8.36 10.03
N GLY A 146 -9.06 8.44 8.76
CA GLY A 146 -9.44 7.44 7.75
C GLY A 146 -8.92 6.04 8.06
N SER A 147 -7.64 5.92 8.44
CA SER A 147 -7.03 4.65 8.82
C SER A 147 -7.68 4.07 10.07
N ARG A 148 -8.01 4.94 11.04
CA ARG A 148 -8.66 4.56 12.29
C ARG A 148 -10.10 4.07 12.09
N ILE A 149 -10.89 4.76 11.26
CA ILE A 149 -12.23 4.31 10.87
C ILE A 149 -12.14 2.94 10.20
N LYS A 150 -11.22 2.78 9.26
CA LYS A 150 -11.07 1.52 8.52
C LYS A 150 -10.66 0.36 9.42
N LEU A 151 -9.76 0.60 10.38
CA LEU A 151 -9.40 -0.37 11.42
C LEU A 151 -10.62 -0.76 12.27
N GLY A 152 -11.40 0.23 12.72
CA GLY A 152 -12.60 -0.01 13.52
C GLY A 152 -13.68 -0.80 12.79
N GLU A 153 -13.93 -0.48 11.53
CA GLU A 153 -14.85 -1.22 10.66
C GLU A 153 -14.41 -2.67 10.46
N LEU A 154 -13.12 -2.91 10.20
CA LEU A 154 -12.63 -4.25 10.01
C LEU A 154 -12.72 -5.08 11.29
N PHE A 155 -12.45 -4.48 12.47
CA PHE A 155 -12.71 -5.15 13.74
C PHE A 155 -14.17 -5.54 13.93
N ALA A 156 -15.10 -4.62 13.67
CA ALA A 156 -16.53 -4.89 13.78
C ALA A 156 -16.98 -6.02 12.83
N GLN A 157 -16.47 -6.05 11.59
CA GLN A 157 -16.74 -7.12 10.63
C GLN A 157 -16.20 -8.48 11.08
N GLN A 158 -15.10 -8.50 11.83
CA GLN A 158 -14.51 -9.72 12.41
C GLN A 158 -15.15 -10.12 13.75
N GLY A 159 -16.26 -9.48 14.16
CA GLY A 159 -16.94 -9.75 15.43
C GLY A 159 -16.21 -9.23 16.66
N LYS A 160 -15.11 -8.48 16.48
CA LYS A 160 -14.34 -7.83 17.55
C LYS A 160 -14.96 -6.45 17.86
N THR A 161 -16.24 -6.46 18.20
CA THR A 161 -17.06 -5.24 18.31
C THR A 161 -16.49 -4.22 19.28
N GLU A 162 -15.98 -4.64 20.43
CA GLU A 162 -15.39 -3.74 21.44
C GLU A 162 -14.15 -2.99 20.93
N ASP A 163 -13.25 -3.69 20.24
CA ASP A 163 -12.07 -3.06 19.64
C ASP A 163 -12.49 -2.14 18.49
N GLY A 164 -13.49 -2.54 17.70
CA GLY A 164 -14.05 -1.71 16.64
C GLY A 164 -14.66 -0.40 17.16
N LEU A 165 -15.47 -0.49 18.22
CA LEU A 165 -16.07 0.65 18.91
C LEU A 165 -15.01 1.59 19.47
N ARG A 166 -13.94 1.06 20.06
CA ARG A 166 -12.83 1.88 20.58
C ARG A 166 -12.23 2.75 19.47
N GLU A 167 -11.87 2.17 18.34
CA GLU A 167 -11.26 2.91 17.23
C GLU A 167 -12.22 3.91 16.58
N LEU A 168 -13.49 3.53 16.39
CA LEU A 168 -14.51 4.42 15.83
C LEU A 168 -14.82 5.61 16.75
N ARG A 169 -14.85 5.41 18.07
CA ARG A 169 -15.05 6.50 19.05
C ARG A 169 -13.89 7.49 19.01
N LEU A 170 -12.65 7.00 19.00
CA LEU A 170 -11.46 7.86 18.86
C LEU A 170 -11.48 8.66 17.55
N ALA A 171 -11.89 8.02 16.44
CA ALA A 171 -12.07 8.71 15.16
C ALA A 171 -13.17 9.79 15.23
N ALA A 172 -14.31 9.49 15.85
CA ALA A 172 -15.42 10.42 16.02
C ALA A 172 -15.02 11.63 16.89
N GLU A 173 -14.31 11.40 18.00
CA GLU A 173 -13.78 12.45 18.88
C GLU A 173 -12.82 13.38 18.14
N HIS A 174 -11.92 12.82 17.33
CA HIS A 174 -11.02 13.61 16.49
C HIS A 174 -11.80 14.47 15.49
N LEU A 175 -12.82 13.93 14.82
CA LEU A 175 -13.65 14.69 13.87
C LEU A 175 -14.42 15.81 14.57
N LYS A 176 -15.00 15.53 15.74
CA LYS A 176 -15.77 16.49 16.54
C LYS A 176 -14.90 17.65 17.04
N SER A 177 -13.70 17.35 17.57
CA SER A 177 -12.75 18.37 18.04
C SER A 177 -12.24 19.29 16.92
N HIS A 178 -12.19 18.80 15.68
CA HIS A 178 -11.80 19.57 14.50
C HIS A 178 -12.99 20.19 13.73
N ASN A 179 -14.18 20.21 14.34
CA ASN A 179 -15.41 20.78 13.77
C ASN A 179 -15.84 20.17 12.42
N ARG A 180 -15.46 18.91 12.15
CA ARG A 180 -15.88 18.14 10.97
C ARG A 180 -17.19 17.41 11.27
N LEU A 181 -18.25 18.17 11.52
CA LEU A 181 -19.51 17.67 12.05
C LEU A 181 -20.20 16.65 11.14
N ASP A 182 -20.19 16.84 9.82
CA ASP A 182 -20.81 15.89 8.88
C ASP A 182 -20.13 14.52 8.91
N ASP A 183 -18.80 14.49 8.96
CA ASP A 183 -18.04 13.25 9.05
C ASP A 183 -18.18 12.62 10.43
N TYR A 184 -18.21 13.43 11.50
CA TYR A 184 -18.50 12.98 12.85
C TYR A 184 -19.83 12.24 12.92
N LEU A 185 -20.91 12.83 12.36
CA LEU A 185 -22.24 12.22 12.38
C LEU A 185 -22.24 10.84 11.72
N ARG A 186 -21.56 10.68 10.58
CA ARG A 186 -21.44 9.37 9.90
C ARG A 186 -20.78 8.31 10.78
N VAL A 187 -19.68 8.66 11.45
CA VAL A 187 -18.97 7.72 12.33
C VAL A 187 -19.76 7.45 13.61
N ALA A 188 -20.40 8.48 14.18
CA ALA A 188 -21.20 8.36 15.39
C ALA A 188 -22.48 7.53 15.18
N GLU A 189 -23.15 7.66 14.03
CA GLU A 189 -24.25 6.78 13.61
C GLU A 189 -23.80 5.31 13.52
N ARG A 190 -22.60 5.09 12.99
CA ARG A 190 -22.02 3.75 12.95
C ARG A 190 -21.76 3.19 14.35
N VAL A 191 -21.20 3.99 15.26
CA VAL A 191 -21.00 3.62 16.67
C VAL A 191 -22.34 3.29 17.33
N ALA A 192 -23.38 4.12 17.14
CA ALA A 192 -24.72 3.88 17.70
C ALA A 192 -25.38 2.60 17.15
N THR A 193 -25.08 2.24 15.90
CA THR A 193 -25.54 0.97 15.32
C THR A 193 -24.88 -0.25 15.97
N LEU A 194 -23.61 -0.13 16.34
CA LEU A 194 -22.83 -1.20 16.97
C LEU A 194 -23.06 -1.28 18.50
N ALA A 195 -23.45 -0.18 19.13
CA ALA A 195 -23.73 -0.05 20.56
C ALA A 195 -25.08 0.67 20.81
N PRO A 196 -26.22 0.03 20.49
CA PRO A 196 -27.55 0.63 20.65
C PRO A 196 -27.91 0.95 22.11
N GLU A 197 -27.23 0.35 23.08
CA GLU A 197 -27.34 0.62 24.51
C GLU A 197 -26.73 1.98 24.92
N ASP A 198 -25.93 2.61 24.05
CA ASP A 198 -25.38 3.96 24.28
C ASP A 198 -26.46 5.03 24.08
N LEU A 199 -27.35 5.14 25.07
CA LEU A 199 -28.46 6.09 25.08
C LEU A 199 -27.98 7.55 25.09
N ALA A 200 -26.77 7.81 25.60
CA ALA A 200 -26.19 9.15 25.62
C ALA A 200 -25.84 9.60 24.19
N LEU A 201 -25.12 8.75 23.44
CA LEU A 201 -24.80 9.01 22.04
C LEU A 201 -26.06 9.11 21.18
N SER A 202 -27.04 8.22 21.40
CA SER A 202 -28.31 8.22 20.68
C SER A 202 -29.09 9.53 20.85
N ARG A 203 -29.12 10.08 22.08
CA ARG A 203 -29.74 11.39 22.36
C ARG A 203 -28.96 12.54 21.74
N GLU A 204 -27.64 12.48 21.76
CA GLU A 204 -26.79 13.48 21.11
C GLU A 204 -27.07 13.57 19.61
N LEU A 205 -27.11 12.44 18.92
CA LEU A 205 -27.40 12.36 17.48
C LEU A 205 -28.80 12.90 17.14
N ALA A 206 -29.82 12.55 17.92
CA ALA A 206 -31.16 13.10 17.74
C ALA A 206 -31.20 14.63 17.90
N GLY A 207 -30.43 15.17 18.86
CA GLY A 207 -30.26 16.60 19.07
C GLY A 207 -29.58 17.31 17.89
N CYS A 208 -28.54 16.71 17.32
CA CYS A 208 -27.83 17.25 16.15
C CYS A 208 -28.71 17.29 14.90
N SER A 209 -29.47 16.23 14.61
CA SER A 209 -30.39 16.16 13.47
C SER A 209 -31.55 17.15 13.57
N SER A 210 -31.91 17.58 14.78
CA SER A 210 -32.94 18.61 14.99
C SER A 210 -32.45 20.06 14.81
N ARG A 211 -31.14 20.29 14.94
CA ARG A 211 -30.50 21.63 14.83
C ARG A 211 -29.86 21.88 13.47
N GLY A 212 -29.35 20.85 12.80
CA GLY A 212 -28.87 20.92 11.43
C GLY A 212 -30.02 20.58 10.48
N GLY A 213 -30.72 21.59 9.97
CA GLY A 213 -31.73 21.40 8.93
C GLY A 213 -31.10 20.80 7.67
N ILE A 214 -31.15 19.47 7.54
CA ILE A 214 -30.94 18.78 6.27
C ILE A 214 -32.26 18.94 5.50
N PRO A 215 -32.27 19.53 4.29
CA PRO A 215 -33.45 19.49 3.45
C PRO A 215 -33.70 18.02 3.11
N THR A 216 -34.82 17.48 3.58
CA THR A 216 -35.24 16.12 3.27
C THR A 216 -35.48 16.02 1.77
N GLY A 217 -34.43 15.68 1.02
CA GLY A 217 -34.48 15.23 -0.36
C GLY A 217 -35.10 13.84 -0.43
N ARG A 218 -36.37 13.73 -0.06
CA ARG A 218 -37.24 12.66 -0.52
C ARG A 218 -38.22 13.29 -1.51
N SER A 219 -37.89 13.24 -2.80
CA SER A 219 -38.92 13.38 -3.83
C SER A 219 -39.88 12.20 -3.73
N PRO A 220 -41.20 12.44 -3.70
CA PRO A 220 -42.18 11.38 -3.90
C PRO A 220 -42.33 11.18 -5.42
N ALA A 221 -41.68 10.15 -5.96
CA ALA A 221 -42.00 9.67 -7.30
C ALA A 221 -42.96 8.48 -7.15
N CYS A 222 -44.25 8.78 -6.99
CA CYS A 222 -45.35 7.93 -7.39
C CYS A 222 -46.33 8.77 -8.21
N ARG A 223 -46.32 8.56 -9.52
CA ARG A 223 -47.50 8.67 -10.39
C ARG A 223 -47.53 7.42 -11.26
#